data_AF-A0A2T2RFB6-F1
#
_entry.id   AF-A0A2T2RFB6-F1
#
_cell.length_a   1.000
_cell.length_b   1.000
_cell.length_c   1.000
_cell.angle_alpha   90.00
_cell.angle_beta   90.00
_cell.angle_gamma   90.00
#
_symmetry.space_group_name_H-M   'P 1'
#
loop_
_entity.id
_entity.type
_entity.pdbx_description
1 polymer ?
#
loop_
_entity_poly.entity_id
_entity_poly.type
_entity_poly.pdbx_seq_one_letter_code
_entity_poly.pdbx_strand_id
1 'polypeptide(L)' 'MAKIQLSARIEELEMKILDKYALKTGRTKTDILREFIRSLKSSV' A
#
# COMPACT_ATOMS: atom_id res chain seq x y z
N MET A 1 18.81 -5.79 -0.59
CA MET A 1 17.93 -6.72 0.15
C MET A 1 17.00 -7.41 -0.83
N ALA A 2 16.63 -8.66 -0.56
CA ALA A 2 15.69 -9.41 -1.39
C ALA A 2 14.31 -8.72 -1.41
N LYS A 3 13.67 -8.69 -2.58
CA LYS A 3 12.30 -8.18 -2.75
C LYS A 3 11.34 -9.37 -2.80
N ILE A 4 10.25 -9.30 -2.06
CA ILE A 4 9.17 -10.30 -2.07
C ILE A 4 7.95 -9.67 -2.72
N GLN A 5 7.26 -10.42 -3.58
CA GLN A 5 6.01 -9.99 -4.18
C GLN A 5 4.85 -10.26 -3.22
N LEU A 6 4.04 -9.23 -2.96
CA LEU A 6 2.78 -9.34 -2.23
C LEU A 6 1.63 -9.35 -3.23
N SER A 7 0.76 -10.37 -3.16
CA SER A 7 -0.50 -10.44 -3.90
C SER A 7 -1.63 -10.57 -2.90
N ALA A 8 -2.63 -9.69 -2.99
CA ALA A 8 -3.77 -9.65 -2.09
C ALA A 8 -5.06 -9.47 -2.89
N ARG A 9 -6.14 -10.13 -2.47
CA ARG A 9 -7.49 -9.90 -2.98
C ARG A 9 -8.14 -8.84 -2.11
N ILE A 10 -8.63 -7.78 -2.72
CA ILE A 10 -9.34 -6.68 -2.07
C ILE A 10 -10.56 -6.32 -2.91
N GLU A 11 -11.53 -5.64 -2.30
CA GLU A 11 -12.69 -5.17 -3.04
C GLU A 11 -12.32 -4.06 -4.02
N GLU A 12 -13.11 -3.92 -5.09
CA GLU A 12 -12.88 -2.89 -6.10
C GLU A 12 -12.95 -1.47 -5.50
N LEU A 13 -13.83 -1.27 -4.51
CA LEU A 13 -13.95 0.00 -3.79
C LEU A 13 -12.67 0.33 -3.02
N GLU A 14 -12.06 -0.64 -2.36
CA GLU A 14 -10.80 -0.47 -1.62
C GLU A 14 -9.65 -0.14 -2.58
N MET A 15 -9.57 -0.83 -3.72
CA MET A 15 -8.59 -0.52 -4.76
C MET A 15 -8.77 0.89 -5.30
N LYS A 16 -10.01 1.33 -5.56
CA LYS A 16 -10.33 2.71 -5.99
C LYS A 16 -9.88 3.75 -4.97
N ILE A 17 -9.99 3.47 -3.67
CA ILE A 17 -9.49 4.35 -2.60
C ILE A 17 -7.97 4.47 -2.68
N LEU A 18 -7.27 3.33 -2.80
CA LEU A 18 -5.81 3.29 -2.91
C LEU A 18 -5.32 4.03 -4.17
N ASP A 19 -6.02 3.88 -5.29
CA ASP A 19 -5.74 4.57 -6.55
C ASP A 19 -5.85 6.09 -6.42
N LYS A 20 -6.94 6.57 -5.83
CA LYS A 20 -7.15 8.00 -5.59
C LYS A 20 -6.09 8.57 -4.66
N TYR A 21 -5.74 7.85 -3.61
CA TYR A 21 -4.70 8.29 -2.67
C TYR A 21 -3.33 8.36 -3.34
N ALA A 22 -2.96 7.34 -4.12
CA ALA A 22 -1.73 7.31 -4.91
C ALA A 22 -1.62 8.51 -5.86
N LEU A 23 -2.70 8.82 -6.59
CA LEU A 23 -2.76 9.97 -7.48
C LEU A 23 -2.61 11.30 -6.71
N LYS A 24 -3.33 11.45 -5.59
CA LYS A 24 -3.28 12.66 -4.76
C LYS A 24 -1.89 12.94 -4.19
N THR A 25 -1.17 11.89 -3.78
CA THR A 25 0.15 12.04 -3.14
C THR A 25 1.32 11.94 -4.12
N GLY A 26 1.09 11.59 -5.39
CA GLY A 26 2.14 11.31 -6.37
C GLY A 26 3.01 10.09 -6.02
N ARG A 27 2.50 9.16 -5.19
CA ARG A 27 3.22 7.97 -4.72
C ARG A 27 2.68 6.72 -5.39
N THR A 28 3.51 5.68 -5.52
CA THR A 28 3.01 4.39 -6.01
C THR A 28 2.20 3.66 -4.93
N LYS A 29 1.27 2.80 -5.34
CA LYS A 29 0.51 1.94 -4.42
C LYS A 29 1.44 1.11 -3.54
N THR A 30 2.53 0.63 -4.12
CA THR A 30 3.58 -0.11 -3.42
C THR A 30 4.25 0.72 -2.34
N ASP A 31 4.53 1.99 -2.59
CA ASP A 31 5.15 2.87 -1.59
C ASP A 31 4.20 3.13 -0.42
N ILE A 32 2.93 3.37 -0.71
CA ILE A 32 1.87 3.56 0.29
C ILE A 32 1.73 2.30 1.15
N LEU A 33 1.62 1.12 0.53
CA LEU A 33 1.53 -0.14 1.26
C LEU A 33 2.80 -0.41 2.08
N ARG A 34 3.98 -0.09 1.55
CA ARG A 34 5.25 -0.26 2.27
C ARG A 34 5.34 0.67 3.47
N GLU A 35 4.88 1.91 3.35
CA GLU A 35 4.81 2.87 4.44
C GLU A 35 3.83 2.42 5.52
N PHE A 36 2.64 1.94 5.12
CA PHE A 36 1.67 1.35 6.03
C PHE A 36 2.28 0.17 6.79
N ILE A 37 2.86 -0.82 6.09
CA ILE A 37 3.52 -1.97 6.73
C ILE A 37 4.62 -1.54 7.70
N ARG A 38 5.39 -0.49 7.38
CA ARG A 38 6.41 0.05 8.29
C ARG A 38 5.82 0.71 9.53
N SER A 39 4.68 1.39 9.39
CA SER A 39 3.98 1.99 10.53
C SER A 39 3.47 0.94 11.53
N LEU A 40 3.18 -0.29 11.05
CA LEU A 40 2.79 -1.41 11.92
C LEU A 40 3.90 -1.84 12.89
N LYS A 41 5.16 -1.48 12.64
CA LYS A 41 6.27 -1.75 13.56
C LYS A 41 6.05 -1.10 14.93
N SER A 42 5.32 0.02 14.99
CA SER A 42 4.98 0.67 16.27
C SER A 42 3.89 -0.08 17.04
N SER A 43 3.23 -1.06 16.41
CA SER A 43 2.09 -1.80 16.96
C SER A 43 2.43 -3.26 17.30
N VAL A 44 3.70 -3.67 17.14
CA VAL A 44 4.20 -5.04 17.40
C VAL A 44 5.39 -4.98 18.35
#